data_AF-A0A939C8P3-F1
#
_entry.id   AF-A0A939C8P3-F1
#
_cell.length_a   1.000
_cell.length_b   1.000
_cell.length_c   1.000
_cell.angle_alpha   90.00
_cell.angle_beta   90.00
_cell.angle_gamma   90.00
#
_symmetry.space_group_name_H-M   'P 1'
#
loop_
_entity.id
_entity.type
_entity.pdbx_description
1 polymer ?
#
loop_
_entity_poly.entity_id
_entity_poly.type
_entity_poly.pdbx_seq_one_letter_code
_entity_poly.pdbx_strand_id
1 'polypeptide(L)' 'MNPKRILSKIIGLTQTTIGALIMLLAFFIFYNIFDLQTALGFPAEAIGLYLWTFIIFGLLSVISGLFLFYEP' A
#
# COMPACT_ATOMS: atom_id res chain seq x y z
N MET A 1 -3.63 -8.29 28.17
CA MET A 1 -3.12 -8.70 26.85
C MET A 1 -1.60 -8.60 26.86
N ASN A 2 -0.89 -9.55 26.26
CA ASN A 2 0.57 -9.48 26.13
C ASN A 2 0.97 -8.23 25.32
N PRO A 3 1.86 -7.34 25.81
CA PRO A 3 2.30 -6.14 25.08
C PRO A 3 2.79 -6.44 23.66
N LYS A 4 3.45 -7.60 23.45
CA LYS A 4 3.87 -8.04 22.11
C LYS A 4 2.70 -8.23 21.15
N ARG A 5 1.58 -8.78 21.66
CA ARG A 5 0.37 -9.01 20.87
C ARG A 5 -0.38 -7.71 20.55
N ILE A 6 -0.36 -6.73 21.46
CA ILE A 6 -0.88 -5.39 21.18
C ILE A 6 -0.05 -4.73 20.08
N LEU A 7 1.27 -4.77 20.20
CA LEU A 7 2.17 -4.19 19.21
C LEU A 7 2.00 -4.85 17.84
N SER A 8 1.93 -6.18 17.78
CA SER A 8 1.69 -6.91 16.53
C SER A 8 0.39 -6.48 15.85
N LYS A 9 -0.70 -6.32 16.61
CA LYS A 9 -1.98 -5.79 16.08
C LYS A 9 -1.88 -4.37 15.54
N ILE A 10 -1.15 -3.49 16.21
CA ILE A 10 -0.96 -2.10 15.75
C ILE A 10 -0.17 -2.08 14.45
N ILE A 11 0.93 -2.83 14.38
CA ILE A 11 1.75 -2.93 13.17
C ILE A 11 0.93 -3.53 12.04
N GLY A 12 0.21 -4.62 12.31
CA GLY A 12 -0.65 -5.29 11.34
C GLY A 12 -1.70 -4.36 10.74
N LEU A 13 -2.45 -3.66 11.60
CA LEU A 13 -3.45 -2.69 11.17
C LEU A 13 -2.85 -1.56 10.34
N THR A 14 -1.70 -1.02 10.77
CA THR A 14 -1.00 0.06 10.08
C THR A 14 -0.58 -0.40 8.68
N GLN A 15 0.02 -1.58 8.59
CA GLN A 15 0.53 -2.14 7.35
C GLN A 15 -0.58 -2.49 6.36
N THR A 16 -1.70 -3.03 6.85
CA THR A 16 -2.90 -3.25 6.04
C THR A 16 -3.49 -1.94 5.52
N THR A 17 -3.58 -0.91 6.37
CA THR A 17 -4.10 0.40 5.98
C THR A 17 -3.22 1.07 4.93
N ILE A 18 -1.90 1.08 5.14
CA ILE A 18 -0.93 1.65 4.18
C ILE A 18 -0.99 0.89 2.85
N GLY A 19 -1.03 -0.45 2.88
CA GLY A 19 -1.11 -1.26 1.67
C GLY A 19 -2.36 -0.94 0.84
N ALA A 20 -3.52 -0.81 1.50
CA ALA A 20 -4.77 -0.40 0.85
C ALA A 20 -4.69 1.02 0.26
N LEU A 21 -4.09 1.97 0.98
CA LEU A 21 -3.91 3.35 0.50
C LEU A 21 -2.96 3.42 -0.71
N ILE A 22 -1.90 2.63 -0.74
CA ILE A 22 -0.97 2.56 -1.89
C ILE A 22 -1.70 2.02 -3.12
N MET A 23 -2.54 0.98 -2.96
CA MET A 23 -3.33 0.46 -4.08
C MET A 23 -4.37 1.48 -4.57
N LEU A 24 -5.00 2.24 -3.66
CA LEU A 24 -5.88 3.36 -4.04
C LEU A 24 -5.11 4.46 -4.78
N LEU A 25 -3.90 4.78 -4.33
CA LEU A 25 -3.03 5.75 -5.00
C LEU A 25 -2.64 5.29 -6.41
N ALA A 26 -2.36 4.00 -6.59
CA ALA A 26 -2.12 3.42 -7.92
C ALA A 26 -3.33 3.63 -8.85
N PHE A 27 -4.55 3.44 -8.35
CA PHE A 27 -5.77 3.73 -9.10
C PHE A 27 -5.85 5.22 -9.48
N PHE A 28 -5.55 6.15 -8.57
CA PHE A 28 -5.53 7.59 -8.88
C PHE A 28 -4.49 7.95 -9.94
N ILE A 29 -3.30 7.36 -9.86
CA ILE A 29 -2.23 7.57 -10.84
C ILE A 29 -2.65 7.02 -12.21
N PHE A 30 -3.27 5.83 -12.27
CA PHE A 30 -3.71 5.23 -13.53
C PHE A 30 -4.73 6.10 -14.28
N TYR A 31 -5.71 6.65 -13.57
CA TYR A 31 -6.71 7.56 -14.14
C TYR A 31 -6.24 9.02 -14.23
N ASN A 32 -4.98 9.30 -13.89
CA ASN A 32 -4.41 10.64 -13.77
C ASN A 32 -5.29 11.63 -12.97
N ILE A 33 -5.92 11.15 -11.91
CA ILE A 33 -6.75 11.99 -11.02
C ILE A 33 -5.84 13.03 -10.38
N PHE A 34 -6.30 14.30 -10.33
CA PHE A 34 -5.51 15.45 -9.86
C PHE A 34 -4.20 15.72 -10.63
N ASP A 35 -4.08 15.22 -11.86
CA ASP A 35 -2.85 15.31 -12.67
C ASP A 35 -1.61 14.72 -11.96
N LEU A 36 -1.84 13.64 -11.20
CA LEU A 36 -0.81 13.00 -10.38
C LEU A 36 0.39 12.48 -11.18
N GLN A 37 0.20 12.06 -12.44
CA GLN A 37 1.33 11.61 -13.26
C GLN A 37 2.33 12.74 -13.47
N THR A 38 1.84 13.95 -13.76
CA THR A 38 2.65 15.16 -13.91
C THR A 38 3.20 15.62 -12.56
N ALA A 39 2.36 15.68 -11.53
CA ALA A 39 2.76 16.15 -10.19
C ALA A 39 3.87 15.28 -9.56
N LEU A 40 3.86 13.97 -9.83
CA LEU A 40 4.88 13.02 -9.37
C LEU A 40 6.08 12.91 -10.33
N GLY A 41 6.04 13.58 -11.49
CA GLY A 41 7.10 13.56 -12.49
C GLY A 41 7.30 12.18 -13.12
N PHE A 42 6.23 11.39 -13.28
CA PHE A 42 6.33 10.06 -13.85
C PHE A 42 6.46 10.13 -15.38
N PRO A 43 7.55 9.58 -15.97
CA PRO A 43 7.65 9.50 -17.41
C PRO A 43 6.60 8.54 -17.96
N ALA A 44 5.89 8.96 -19.02
CA ALA A 44 4.75 8.25 -19.58
C ALA A 44 5.07 6.77 -19.92
N GLU A 45 6.28 6.53 -20.40
CA GLU A 45 6.77 5.20 -20.79
C GLU A 45 6.94 4.24 -19.61
N ALA A 46 7.15 4.75 -18.39
CA ALA A 46 7.41 3.94 -17.21
C ALA A 46 6.23 3.92 -16.20
N ILE A 47 5.13 4.63 -16.46
CA ILE A 47 3.95 4.67 -15.58
C ILE A 47 3.50 3.25 -15.20
N GLY A 48 3.47 2.34 -16.18
CA GLY A 48 3.11 0.94 -15.94
C GLY A 48 3.96 0.27 -14.85
N LEU A 49 5.28 0.53 -14.83
CA LEU A 49 6.20 -0.03 -13.83
C LEU A 49 5.94 0.53 -12.43
N TYR A 50 5.66 1.83 -12.31
CA TYR A 50 5.30 2.44 -11.02
C TYR A 50 3.98 1.85 -10.49
N LEU A 51 2.99 1.68 -11.36
CA LEU A 51 1.70 1.08 -10.99
C LEU A 51 1.86 -0.37 -10.52
N TRP A 52 2.62 -1.19 -11.25
CA TRP A 52 2.92 -2.56 -10.84
C TRP A 52 3.63 -2.61 -9.49
N THR A 53 4.61 -1.72 -9.29
CA THR A 53 5.32 -1.59 -8.01
C THR A 53 4.34 -1.31 -6.88
N PHE A 54 3.46 -0.32 -7.03
CA PHE A 54 2.49 0.05 -5.99
C PHE A 54 1.51 -1.08 -5.70
N ILE A 55 1.01 -1.76 -6.73
CA ILE A 55 0.08 -2.88 -6.56
C ILE A 55 0.75 -4.05 -5.85
N ILE A 56 1.95 -4.46 -6.27
CA ILE A 56 2.67 -5.59 -5.68
C ILE A 56 3.03 -5.30 -4.22
N PHE A 57 3.66 -4.16 -3.94
CA PHE A 57 4.03 -3.81 -2.57
C PHE A 57 2.81 -3.52 -1.69
N GLY A 58 1.75 -2.95 -2.25
CA GLY A 58 0.47 -2.74 -1.56
C GLY A 58 -0.17 -4.07 -1.13
N LEU A 59 -0.23 -5.05 -2.04
CA LEU A 59 -0.74 -6.40 -1.75
C LEU A 59 0.11 -7.11 -0.69
N LEU A 60 1.43 -7.11 -0.84
CA LEU A 60 2.35 -7.71 0.13
C LEU A 60 2.19 -7.07 1.52
N SER A 61 2.02 -5.75 1.58
CA SER A 61 1.74 -5.00 2.80
C SER A 61 0.42 -5.41 3.44
N VAL A 62 -0.66 -5.55 2.65
CA VAL A 62 -1.95 -6.03 3.17
C VAL A 62 -1.85 -7.43 3.74
N ILE A 63 -1.27 -8.37 2.99
CA ILE A 63 -1.17 -9.78 3.39
C ILE A 63 -0.37 -9.92 4.69
N SER A 64 0.80 -9.30 4.75
CA SER A 64 1.65 -9.34 5.97
C SER A 64 1.00 -8.61 7.15
N GLY A 65 0.32 -7.49 6.89
CA GLY A 65 -0.43 -6.77 7.93
C GLY A 65 -1.55 -7.62 8.54
N LEU A 66 -2.28 -8.37 7.71
CA LEU A 66 -3.31 -9.29 8.17
C LEU A 66 -2.71 -10.43 9.02
N PHE A 67 -1.57 -10.99 8.61
CA PHE A 67 -0.90 -12.02 9.42
C PHE A 67 -0.50 -11.53 10.81
N LEU A 68 0.04 -10.30 10.92
CA LEU A 68 0.37 -9.70 12.21
C LEU A 68 -0.88 -9.39 13.04
N PHE A 69 -1.94 -8.88 12.41
CA PHE A 69 -3.16 -8.53 13.11
C PHE A 69 -3.87 -9.74 13.75
N TYR A 70 -3.84 -10.88 13.06
CA TYR A 70 -4.44 -12.12 13.52
C TYR A 70 -3.46 -13.07 14.24
N GLU A 71 -2.26 -12.58 14.60
CA GLU A 71 -1.29 -13.37 15.35
C GLU A 71 -1.88 -13.82 16.72
N PRO A 72 -1.83 -15.13 17.03
CA PRO A 72 -2.45 -15.71 18.22
C PRO A 72 -1.83 -15.26 19.55
#